data_AF-A0A821TNA5-F1
#
_entry.id   AF-A0A821TNA5-F1
#
_cell.length_a   1.000
_cell.length_b   1.000
_cell.length_c   1.000
_cell.angle_alpha   90.00
_cell.angle_beta   90.00
_cell.angle_gamma   90.00
#
_symmetry.space_group_name_H-M   'P 1'
#
loop_
_entity.id
_entity.type
_entity.pdbx_description
1 polymer ?
#
loop_
_entity_poly.entity_id
_entity_poly.type
_entity_poly.pdbx_seq_one_letter_code
_entity_poly.pdbx_strand_id
1 'polypeptide(L)' 'GYVAPIKDEGQYAACWAFSVTGVLKGQQAKIHGKFDSLSEQNLIDCFQLLGNYGCNGGFMSNAYAYVKVYGLDTEESYP' A
#
# COMPACT_ATOMS: atom_id res chain seq x y z
N GLY A 1 2.63 -3.20 -19.15
CA GLY A 1 1.66 -3.93 -18.32
C GLY A 1 1.48 -3.19 -17.01
N TYR A 2 0.31 -3.26 -16.37
CA TYR A 2 -0.04 -2.46 -15.19
C TYR A 2 0.12 -3.20 -13.85
N VAL A 3 0.65 -4.43 -13.88
CA VAL A 3 0.83 -5.29 -12.70
C VAL A 3 2.31 -5.38 -12.38
N ALA A 4 2.67 -5.19 -11.11
CA ALA A 4 4.05 -5.26 -10.64
C ALA A 4 4.53 -6.71 -10.51
N PRO A 5 5.85 -6.93 -10.41
CA PRO A 5 6.38 -8.21 -9.95
C PRO A 5 5.72 -8.64 -8.64
N ILE A 6 5.63 -9.96 -8.45
CA ILE A 6 5.08 -10.56 -7.23
C ILE A 6 5.94 -10.13 -6.04
N LYS A 7 5.28 -9.75 -4.93
CA LYS A 7 5.90 -9.47 -3.63
C LYS A 7 5.50 -10.56 -2.61
N ASP A 8 6.17 -10.57 -1.46
CA ASP A 8 5.94 -11.52 -0.35
C ASP A 8 5.65 -10.74 0.95
N GLU A 9 4.54 -11.08 1.61
CA GLU A 9 4.10 -10.45 2.86
C GLU A 9 4.73 -11.10 4.12
N GLY A 10 5.47 -12.20 3.95
CA GLY A 10 6.08 -12.94 5.04
C GLY A 10 5.05 -13.63 5.93
N GLN A 11 5.24 -13.52 7.25
CA GLN A 11 4.39 -14.20 8.25
C GLN A 11 3.28 -13.30 8.83
N TYR A 12 3.08 -12.12 8.24
CA TYR A 12 2.16 -11.12 8.76
C TYR A 12 0.86 -11.11 7.95
N ALA A 13 -0.26 -10.78 8.59
CA ALA A 13 -1.54 -10.58 7.91
C ALA A 13 -1.59 -9.19 7.25
N ALA A 14 -0.64 -8.94 6.34
CA ALA A 14 -0.42 -7.65 5.68
C ALA A 14 -1.02 -7.58 4.28
N CYS A 15 -1.72 -8.62 3.82
CA CYS A 15 -2.27 -8.76 2.46
C CYS A 15 -3.13 -7.57 2.03
N TRP A 16 -3.79 -6.92 2.98
CA TRP A 16 -4.55 -5.69 2.77
C TRP A 16 -3.68 -4.53 2.24
N ALA A 17 -2.45 -4.39 2.75
CA ALA A 17 -1.52 -3.34 2.33
C ALA A 17 -1.01 -3.62 0.91
N PHE A 18 -0.60 -4.84 0.61
CA PHE A 18 -0.20 -5.28 -0.74
C PHE A 18 -1.34 -5.13 -1.75
N SER A 19 -2.58 -5.41 -1.35
CA SER A 19 -3.75 -5.20 -2.20
C SER A 19 -3.94 -3.72 -2.54
N VAL A 20 -3.74 -2.83 -1.58
CA VAL A 20 -3.91 -1.37 -1.77
C VAL A 20 -2.80 -0.81 -2.64
N THR A 21 -1.53 -1.10 -2.34
CA THR A 21 -0.38 -0.62 -3.12
C THR A 21 -0.44 -1.12 -4.56
N GLY A 22 -0.82 -2.38 -4.78
CA GLY A 22 -0.98 -2.97 -6.11
C GLY A 22 -2.03 -2.24 -6.96
N VAL A 23 -3.20 -1.93 -6.40
CA VAL A 23 -4.25 -1.18 -7.09
C VAL A 23 -3.80 0.26 -7.39
N LEU A 24 -3.23 0.95 -6.40
CA LEU A 24 -2.78 2.33 -6.56
C LEU A 24 -1.68 2.46 -7.62
N LYS A 25 -0.72 1.53 -7.62
CA LYS A 25 0.33 1.46 -8.64
C LYS A 25 -0.25 1.22 -10.03
N GLY A 26 -1.21 0.31 -10.17
CA GLY A 26 -1.90 0.07 -11.43
C GLY A 26 -2.63 1.32 -11.95
N GLN A 27 -3.28 2.07 -11.06
CA GLN A 27 -3.94 3.34 -11.42
C GLN A 27 -2.95 4.44 -11.79
N GLN A 28 -1.85 4.60 -11.04
CA GLN A 28 -0.80 5.57 -11.37
C GLN A 28 -0.15 5.27 -12.73
N ALA A 29 0.10 3.99 -13.02
CA ALA A 29 0.62 3.54 -14.31
C ALA A 29 -0.36 3.83 -15.45
N LYS A 30 -1.66 3.68 -15.22
CA LYS A 30 -2.70 4.00 -16.21
C LYS A 30 -2.84 5.51 -16.44
N ILE A 31 -2.83 6.33 -15.39
CA ILE A 31 -3.14 7.76 -15.47
C ILE A 31 -1.90 8.58 -15.87
N HIS A 32 -0.74 8.24 -15.31
CA HIS A 32 0.48 9.03 -15.43
C HIS A 32 1.59 8.36 -16.24
N GLY A 33 1.41 7.08 -16.61
CA GLY A 33 2.47 6.29 -17.24
C GLY A 33 3.66 6.00 -16.30
N LYS A 34 3.49 6.23 -14.99
CA LYS A 34 4.54 6.03 -13.97
C LYS A 34 4.35 4.72 -13.23
N PHE A 35 5.45 4.02 -12.94
CA PHE A 35 5.44 2.70 -12.32
C PHE A 35 6.24 2.67 -11.02
N ASP A 36 6.13 3.74 -10.23
CA ASP A 36 6.86 3.83 -8.98
C ASP A 36 6.33 2.78 -7.99
N SER A 37 7.23 2.12 -7.26
CA SER A 37 6.83 1.16 -6.23
C SER A 37 6.36 1.92 -5.00
N LEU A 38 5.22 1.51 -4.44
CA LEU A 38 4.60 2.13 -3.26
C LEU A 38 4.88 1.27 -2.04
N SER A 39 5.14 1.91 -0.90
CA SER A 39 5.53 1.25 0.34
C SER A 39 4.33 0.62 1.06
N GLU A 40 4.33 -0.71 1.18
CA GLU A 40 3.39 -1.37 2.08
C GLU A 40 3.74 -1.10 3.55
N GLN A 41 5.03 -0.94 3.88
CA GLN A 41 5.48 -0.70 5.25
C GLN A 41 4.98 0.64 5.79
N ASN A 42 4.92 1.69 4.96
CA ASN A 42 4.32 2.97 5.32
C ASN A 42 2.84 2.82 5.67
N LEU A 43 2.10 1.96 4.95
CA LEU A 43 0.73 1.61 5.35
C LEU A 43 0.72 0.83 6.66
N ILE A 44 1.59 -0.17 6.85
CA ILE A 44 1.58 -0.98 8.07
C ILE A 44 1.86 -0.15 9.33
N ASP A 45 2.82 0.78 9.26
CA ASP A 45 3.29 1.55 10.41
C ASP A 45 2.43 2.80 10.69
N CYS A 46 2.11 3.59 9.66
CA CYS A 46 1.47 4.89 9.87
C CYS A 46 -0.06 4.81 9.92
N PHE A 47 -0.65 3.73 9.42
CA PHE A 47 -2.09 3.55 9.39
C PHE A 47 -2.71 3.16 10.75
N GLN A 48 -1.89 2.90 11.77
CA GLN A 48 -2.36 2.57 13.12
C GLN A 48 -3.28 3.65 13.72
N LEU A 49 -3.15 4.91 13.28
CA LEU A 49 -3.90 6.07 13.79
C LEU A 49 -5.40 6.09 13.41
N LEU A 50 -5.84 5.30 12.42
CA LEU A 50 -7.22 5.28 11.92
C LEU A 50 -7.96 3.97 12.22
N GLY A 51 -7.45 3.20 13.18
CA GLY A 51 -8.15 2.05 13.75
C GLY A 51 -7.86 0.70 13.08
N ASN A 52 -6.59 0.35 12.86
CA ASN A 52 -6.23 -1.02 12.43
C ASN A 52 -4.90 -1.55 12.98
N TYR A 53 -4.81 -2.89 12.92
CA TYR A 53 -3.93 -3.75 13.70
C TYR A 53 -2.58 -4.06 13.05
N GLY A 54 -2.12 -3.23 12.10
CA GLY A 54 -0.86 -3.40 11.36
C GLY A 54 -0.74 -4.81 10.77
N CYS A 55 0.22 -5.58 11.30
CA CYS A 55 0.46 -6.97 10.92
C CYS A 55 -0.64 -7.98 11.33
N ASN A 56 -1.66 -7.59 12.08
CA ASN A 56 -2.79 -8.46 12.46
C ASN A 56 -4.04 -8.22 11.60
N GLY A 57 -3.91 -7.46 10.51
CA GLY A 57 -4.97 -7.24 9.54
C GLY A 57 -5.47 -5.80 9.45
N GLY A 58 -6.17 -5.53 8.35
CA GLY A 58 -6.72 -4.23 8.01
C GLY A 58 -7.69 -4.32 6.84
N PHE A 59 -8.42 -3.24 6.59
CA PHE A 59 -9.38 -3.14 5.49
C PHE A 59 -8.90 -2.14 4.44
N MET A 60 -8.93 -2.56 3.18
CA MET A 60 -8.49 -1.74 2.03
C MET A 60 -9.26 -0.43 1.92
N SER A 61 -10.57 -0.43 2.22
CA SER A 61 -11.41 0.78 2.23
C SER A 61 -10.86 1.86 3.15
N ASN A 62 -10.40 1.47 4.34
CA ASN A 62 -9.86 2.39 5.32
C ASN A 62 -8.46 2.87 4.89
N ALA A 63 -7.65 1.96 4.31
CA ALA A 63 -6.33 2.31 3.78
C ALA A 63 -6.42 3.34 2.64
N TYR A 64 -7.41 3.21 1.74
CA TYR A 64 -7.66 4.24 0.72
C TYR A 64 -8.06 5.59 1.33
N ALA A 65 -8.85 5.57 2.43
CA ALA A 65 -9.20 6.81 3.13
C ALA A 65 -7.96 7.47 3.76
N TYR A 66 -7.04 6.70 4.32
CA TYR A 66 -5.74 7.18 4.81
C TYR A 66 -4.92 7.81 3.69
N VAL A 67 -4.69 7.08 2.60
CA VAL A 67 -3.87 7.55 1.48
C VAL A 67 -4.44 8.83 0.86
N LYS A 68 -5.77 8.98 0.84
CA LYS A 68 -6.41 10.20 0.36
C LYS A 68 -6.09 11.44 1.21
N VAL A 69 -5.84 11.27 2.51
CA VAL A 69 -5.57 12.38 3.44
C VAL A 69 -4.06 12.63 3.58
N TYR A 70 -3.26 11.57 3.70
CA TYR A 70 -1.85 11.66 4.06
C TYR A 70 -0.89 11.40 2.90
N GLY A 71 -1.38 10.82 1.79
CA GLY A 71 -0.53 10.30 0.74
C GLY A 71 0.04 8.92 1.08
N LEU A 72 1.01 8.49 0.28
CA LEU A 72 1.71 7.22 0.45
C LEU A 72 3.13 7.35 -0.07
N ASP A 73 4.08 6.90 0.73
CA ASP A 73 5.50 6.92 0.36
C ASP A 73 5.84 5.85 -0.68
N THR A 74 6.93 6.08 -1.41
CA THR A 74 7.51 5.07 -2.29
C THR A 74 8.24 4.00 -1.50
N GLU A 75 8.37 2.81 -2.08
CA GLU A 75 9.19 1.72 -1.52
C GLU A 75 10.64 2.16 -1.26
N GLU A 76 11.19 2.99 -2.15
CA GLU A 76 12.59 3.46 -2.02
C GLU A 76 12.76 4.38 -0.81
N SER A 77 11.78 5.24 -0.55
CA SER A 77 11.80 6.15 0.59
C SER A 77 11.42 5.49 1.92
N TYR A 78 10.62 4.42 1.86
CA TYR A 78 10.14 3.68 3.02
C TYR A 78 10.07 2.18 2.66
N PRO A 79 11.16 1.42 2.83
CA PRO A 79 11.17 -0.01 2.56
C PRO A 79 10.40 -0.80 3.62
#